data_AF-A0A7S1EWT9-F1
#
_entry.id   AF-A0A7S1EWT9-F1
#
_cell.length_a   1.000
_cell.length_b   1.000
_cell.length_c   1.000
_cell.angle_alpha   90.00
_cell.angle_beta   90.00
_cell.angle_gamma   90.00
#
_symmetry.space_group_name_H-M   'P 1'
#
loop_
_entity.id
_entity.type
_entity.pdbx_description
1 polymer ?
#
loop_
_entity_poly.entity_id
_entity_poly.type
_entity_poly.pdbx_seq_one_letter_code
_entity_poly.pdbx_strand_id
1 'polypeptide(L)'
;MTEANVARGFSVVVRHLFPFHVRAMFGSPSGACGTALRRSGSRMFRARQKQRQEEEAAECVSVTGSTEEVETTARPLPVVRVAPGKWWIHGLYEEQVLKDGLTRLDREWEERRLFSRRDASASATRLVCEGLLADLVAGDRTLSDVHKTDVAMAQGDLVHLTMRQLLRLRVNNLHFAPQGDENAAVHAFLFKLDHLLFGKLGQKAAGDLLPHLNQKTLFRLGVDLTLVSAVAPSLAGPSWWVFWAGHGPEARRFFLEPSTFCATLSFPSARESSCGVFEITDSSKVCHHSRGRHRILDWKIAAHTDQRTLCGHLAVADRNGNAVALGAGGLAIGPKVEELILDQALRNMKKIGSCLW
;
A
#
# COMPACT_ATOMS: atom_id res chain seq x y z
N MET A 1 -47.35 46.84 4.36
CA MET A 1 -46.81 45.61 3.75
C MET A 1 -45.30 45.62 3.98
N THR A 2 -44.92 45.42 5.25
CA THR A 2 -44.16 44.25 5.77
C THR A 2 -42.72 44.22 5.23
N GLU A 3 -41.79 44.96 5.85
CA GLU A 3 -40.93 44.56 7.01
C GLU A 3 -40.01 43.37 6.64
N ALA A 4 -38.71 43.57 6.39
CA ALA A 4 -37.63 43.71 7.39
C ALA A 4 -37.49 42.47 8.30
N ASN A 5 -36.35 41.78 8.24
CA ASN A 5 -35.58 41.31 9.42
C ASN A 5 -34.36 40.46 8.99
N VAL A 6 -33.15 40.96 9.21
CA VAL A 6 -32.27 40.71 10.39
C VAL A 6 -31.27 39.59 10.11
N ALA A 7 -30.08 40.02 9.70
CA ALA A 7 -28.85 39.27 9.92
C ALA A 7 -28.43 39.45 11.39
N ARG A 8 -28.47 38.35 12.15
CA ARG A 8 -27.74 38.13 13.40
C ARG A 8 -27.01 36.81 13.17
N GLY A 9 -25.69 36.73 13.28
CA GLY A 9 -24.93 37.10 14.46
C GLY A 9 -24.68 35.84 15.26
N PHE A 10 -23.66 35.07 14.89
CA PHE A 10 -23.10 34.04 15.78
C PHE A 10 -21.64 34.36 16.06
N SER A 11 -21.49 35.02 17.20
CA SER A 11 -20.30 35.04 18.03
C SER A 11 -20.09 33.65 18.62
N VAL A 12 -18.88 33.09 18.46
CA VAL A 12 -18.37 32.05 19.35
C VAL A 12 -16.96 32.46 19.79
N VAL A 13 -16.95 33.21 20.90
CA VAL A 13 -16.07 33.09 22.07
C VAL A 13 -14.68 32.50 21.81
N VAL A 14 -13.71 33.40 21.63
CA VAL A 14 -12.30 33.17 21.97
C VAL A 14 -12.19 33.20 23.50
N ARG A 15 -11.86 32.06 24.12
CA ARG A 15 -11.41 32.00 25.52
C ARG A 15 -9.92 31.67 25.56
N HIS A 16 -9.12 32.68 25.85
CA HIS A 16 -7.82 32.54 26.48
C HIS A 16 -8.02 32.28 27.97
N LEU A 17 -7.58 31.14 28.50
CA LEU A 17 -7.21 30.99 29.92
C LEU A 17 -6.09 29.93 30.06
N PHE A 18 -4.89 30.46 30.32
CA PHE A 18 -3.79 30.02 31.20
C PHE A 18 -3.21 28.59 31.21
N PRO A 19 -1.90 28.48 31.51
CA PRO A 19 -1.14 27.24 31.49
C PRO A 19 -1.22 26.51 32.84
N PHE A 20 -1.42 25.19 32.80
CA PHE A 20 -1.14 24.36 33.98
C PHE A 20 0.34 23.98 34.00
N HIS A 21 1.09 24.66 34.87
CA HIS A 21 2.34 24.16 35.43
C HIS A 21 2.03 22.97 36.35
N VAL A 22 2.37 21.75 35.92
CA VAL A 22 2.48 20.62 36.84
C VAL A 22 3.89 20.60 37.40
N ARG A 23 4.03 21.14 38.61
CA ARG A 23 5.20 21.05 39.46
C ARG A 23 5.28 19.61 39.98
N ALA A 24 6.19 18.80 39.43
CA ALA A 24 6.50 17.49 39.97
C ALA A 24 7.17 17.65 41.34
N MET A 25 6.44 17.35 42.42
CA MET A 25 7.05 17.13 43.73
C MET A 25 7.70 15.74 43.72
N PHE A 26 9.04 15.73 43.75
CA PHE A 26 9.81 14.56 44.13
C PHE A 26 9.59 14.28 45.63
N GLY A 27 8.71 13.34 45.94
CA GLY A 27 8.72 12.64 47.21
C GLY A 27 9.54 11.36 47.05
N SER A 28 10.69 11.29 47.69
CA SER A 28 11.49 10.06 47.84
C SER A 28 10.88 9.14 48.88
N PRO A 29 10.53 7.88 48.55
CA PRO A 29 10.47 6.82 49.54
C PRO A 29 11.77 6.03 49.50
N SER A 30 12.59 6.18 50.56
CA SER A 30 13.61 5.20 50.91
C SER A 30 12.90 3.88 51.26
N GLY A 31 13.07 2.88 50.41
CA GLY A 31 12.48 1.55 50.60
C GLY A 31 13.41 0.48 50.04
N ALA A 32 14.49 0.21 50.76
CA ALA A 32 15.42 -0.87 50.47
C ALA A 32 14.80 -2.21 50.90
N CYS A 33 14.04 -2.87 50.02
CA CYS A 33 13.79 -4.32 50.08
C CYS A 33 13.14 -4.80 48.77
N GLY A 34 13.90 -5.40 47.86
CA GLY A 34 13.32 -5.93 46.61
C GLY A 34 14.26 -6.21 45.45
N THR A 35 15.54 -6.49 45.68
CA THR A 35 16.52 -6.71 44.58
C THR A 35 16.62 -8.18 44.11
N ALA A 36 15.98 -9.14 44.78
CA ALA A 36 16.13 -10.56 44.46
C ALA A 36 15.18 -11.08 43.36
N LEU A 37 13.93 -10.60 43.25
CA LEU A 37 12.96 -11.16 42.29
C LEU A 37 13.04 -10.60 40.86
N ARG A 38 13.66 -9.43 40.64
CA ARG A 38 13.74 -8.81 39.30
C ARG A 38 14.79 -9.42 38.36
N ARG A 39 15.73 -10.22 38.87
CA ARG A 39 16.81 -10.82 38.05
C ARG A 39 16.35 -12.02 37.22
N SER A 40 15.27 -12.70 37.61
CA SER A 40 14.79 -13.90 36.90
C SER A 40 14.10 -13.56 35.56
N GLY A 41 13.24 -12.52 35.55
CA GLY A 41 12.49 -12.16 34.33
C GLY A 41 13.36 -11.69 33.16
N SER A 42 14.48 -11.01 33.43
CA SER A 42 15.38 -10.51 32.39
C SER A 42 16.12 -11.62 31.65
N ARG A 43 16.45 -12.73 32.32
CA ARG A 43 17.09 -13.90 31.69
C ARG A 43 16.14 -14.61 30.73
N MET A 44 14.88 -14.81 31.11
CA MET A 44 13.89 -15.45 30.23
C MET A 44 13.56 -14.58 29.00
N PHE A 45 13.48 -13.25 29.16
CA PHE A 45 13.23 -12.36 28.02
C PHE A 45 14.39 -12.37 27.01
N ARG A 46 15.64 -12.34 27.49
CA ARG A 46 16.83 -12.44 26.63
C ARG A 46 16.94 -13.80 25.93
N ALA A 47 16.60 -14.89 26.62
CA ALA A 47 16.57 -16.22 26.02
C ALA A 47 15.53 -16.32 24.89
N ARG A 48 14.32 -15.77 25.07
CA ARG A 48 13.29 -15.73 24.02
C ARG A 48 13.67 -14.83 22.84
N GLN A 49 14.32 -13.70 23.09
CA GLN A 49 14.84 -12.86 22.01
C GLN A 49 15.96 -13.55 21.22
N LYS A 50 16.88 -14.24 21.91
CA LYS A 50 17.97 -14.97 21.27
C LYS A 50 17.45 -16.12 20.41
N GLN A 51 16.51 -16.91 20.93
CA GLN A 51 15.89 -18.01 20.18
C GLN A 51 15.16 -17.50 18.93
N ARG A 52 14.41 -16.39 19.04
CA ARG A 52 13.74 -15.79 17.88
C ARG A 52 14.75 -15.27 16.84
N GLN A 53 15.86 -14.67 17.27
CA GLN A 53 16.92 -14.21 16.36
C GLN A 53 17.63 -15.38 15.66
N GLU A 54 17.82 -16.51 16.35
CA GLU A 54 18.43 -17.71 15.77
C GLU A 54 17.49 -18.40 14.76
N GLU A 55 16.19 -18.48 15.05
CA GLU A 55 15.17 -18.98 14.12
C GLU A 55 15.07 -18.08 12.87
N GLU A 56 15.05 -16.74 13.04
CA GLU A 56 15.02 -15.78 11.93
C GLU A 56 16.31 -15.76 11.09
N ALA A 57 17.48 -15.97 11.72
CA ALA A 57 18.76 -16.06 11.01
C ALA A 57 18.88 -17.35 10.19
N ALA A 58 18.33 -18.46 10.71
CA ALA A 58 18.31 -19.74 10.00
C ALA A 58 17.41 -19.69 8.75
N GLU A 59 16.29 -18.97 8.80
CA GLU A 59 15.44 -18.77 7.61
C GLU A 59 16.15 -17.96 6.51
N CYS A 60 17.00 -16.98 6.86
CA CYS A 60 17.70 -16.14 5.89
C CYS A 60 18.82 -16.86 5.10
N VAL A 61 19.41 -17.95 5.60
CA VAL A 61 20.59 -18.60 5.00
C VAL A 61 20.23 -19.66 3.94
N SER A 62 18.95 -20.04 3.82
CA SER A 62 18.53 -21.16 2.96
C SER A 62 18.28 -20.83 1.48
N VAL A 63 18.56 -19.61 1.02
CA VAL A 63 18.24 -19.15 -0.35
C VAL A 63 19.49 -18.93 -1.21
N THR A 64 20.42 -19.89 -1.22
CA THR A 64 21.59 -19.89 -2.11
C THR A 64 21.74 -21.24 -2.82
N GLY A 65 20.82 -21.53 -3.75
CA GLY A 65 20.87 -22.71 -4.61
C GLY A 65 20.40 -22.40 -6.02
N SER A 66 21.32 -22.57 -6.99
CA SER A 66 21.14 -22.78 -8.44
C SER A 66 19.97 -22.08 -9.17
N THR A 67 20.35 -21.16 -10.07
CA THR A 67 19.52 -20.50 -11.09
C THR A 67 19.06 -21.49 -12.17
N GLU A 68 18.18 -22.42 -11.82
CA GLU A 68 17.25 -22.97 -12.82
C GLU A 68 16.08 -21.99 -12.89
N GLU A 69 15.76 -21.51 -14.09
CA GLU A 69 14.52 -20.76 -14.37
C GLU A 69 13.32 -21.69 -14.20
N VAL A 70 13.05 -22.06 -12.94
CA VAL A 70 11.82 -22.75 -12.55
C VAL A 70 10.71 -21.76 -12.80
N GLU A 71 9.91 -22.04 -13.82
CA GLU A 71 8.64 -21.40 -14.12
C GLU A 71 7.89 -21.24 -12.80
N THR A 72 7.95 -20.02 -12.24
CA THR A 72 7.61 -19.79 -10.84
C THR A 72 6.09 -19.78 -10.76
N THR A 73 5.49 -20.97 -10.68
CA THR A 73 4.08 -21.10 -10.36
C THR A 73 3.87 -20.41 -9.02
N ALA A 74 3.19 -19.25 -9.04
CA ALA A 74 3.00 -18.41 -7.88
C ALA A 74 2.53 -19.27 -6.69
N ARG A 75 3.37 -19.37 -5.67
CA ARG A 75 3.06 -20.14 -4.47
C ARG A 75 1.83 -19.50 -3.82
N PRO A 76 0.81 -20.29 -3.43
CA PRO A 76 -0.36 -19.73 -2.76
C PRO A 76 0.08 -19.01 -1.48
N LEU A 77 -0.51 -17.84 -1.24
CA LEU A 77 -0.23 -17.06 -0.03
C LEU A 77 -0.66 -17.86 1.20
N PRO A 78 0.10 -17.83 2.31
CA PRO A 78 -0.29 -18.51 3.54
C PRO A 78 -1.53 -17.85 4.13
N VAL A 79 -2.68 -18.51 4.00
CA VAL A 79 -3.95 -18.08 4.58
C VAL A 79 -4.37 -19.09 5.65
N VAL A 80 -4.62 -18.61 6.86
CA VAL A 80 -5.12 -19.42 7.98
C VAL A 80 -6.64 -19.25 8.08
N ARG A 81 -7.39 -20.35 7.96
CA ARG A 81 -8.84 -20.32 8.25
C ARG A 81 -9.06 -20.33 9.76
N VAL A 82 -9.64 -19.25 10.29
CA VAL A 82 -9.89 -19.09 11.74
C VAL A 82 -11.25 -19.67 12.13
N ALA A 83 -12.27 -19.48 11.29
CA ALA A 83 -13.62 -19.99 11.49
C ALA A 83 -14.33 -20.17 10.14
N PRO A 84 -15.54 -20.76 10.09
CA PRO A 84 -16.35 -20.72 8.87
C PRO A 84 -16.58 -19.28 8.39
N GLY A 85 -16.22 -19.00 7.14
CA GLY A 85 -16.31 -17.65 6.57
C GLY A 85 -15.31 -16.65 7.15
N LYS A 86 -14.27 -17.08 7.88
CA LYS A 86 -13.26 -16.17 8.43
C LYS A 86 -11.83 -16.68 8.20
N TRP A 87 -10.98 -15.80 7.73
CA TRP A 87 -9.58 -16.06 7.42
C TRP A 87 -8.66 -15.02 8.06
N TRP A 88 -7.40 -15.39 8.21
CA TRP A 88 -6.36 -14.54 8.75
C TRP A 88 -5.10 -14.70 7.92
N ILE A 89 -4.56 -13.57 7.47
CA ILE A 89 -3.30 -13.47 6.74
C ILE A 89 -2.37 -12.65 7.62
N HIS A 90 -1.26 -13.23 8.03
CA HIS A 90 -0.36 -12.58 8.98
C HIS A 90 1.10 -12.86 8.67
N GLY A 91 1.97 -11.92 9.03
CA GLY A 91 3.42 -12.10 8.96
C GLY A 91 4.02 -11.97 7.56
N LEU A 92 3.25 -11.51 6.57
CA LEU A 92 3.72 -11.29 5.21
C LEU A 92 4.18 -9.85 5.01
N TYR A 93 5.26 -9.63 4.27
CA TYR A 93 5.61 -8.27 3.87
C TYR A 93 4.67 -7.78 2.78
N GLU A 94 4.19 -6.54 2.92
CA GLU A 94 3.29 -5.91 1.93
C GLU A 94 3.88 -5.96 0.51
N GLU A 95 5.19 -5.74 0.39
CA GLU A 95 5.92 -5.81 -0.89
C GLU A 95 5.88 -7.20 -1.54
N GLN A 96 5.89 -8.28 -0.75
CA GLN A 96 5.81 -9.64 -1.29
C GLN A 96 4.41 -9.89 -1.88
N VAL A 97 3.38 -9.54 -1.11
CA VAL A 97 1.98 -9.66 -1.56
C VAL A 97 1.72 -8.77 -2.77
N LEU A 98 2.33 -7.58 -2.82
CA LEU A 98 2.22 -6.68 -3.97
C LEU A 98 2.87 -7.29 -5.23
N LYS A 99 4.04 -7.91 -5.11
CA LYS A 99 4.71 -8.64 -6.22
C LYS A 99 3.83 -9.77 -6.74
N ASP A 100 3.26 -10.56 -5.85
CA ASP A 100 2.37 -11.67 -6.22
C ASP A 100 1.11 -11.15 -6.92
N GLY A 101 0.54 -10.04 -6.43
CA GLY A 101 -0.60 -9.37 -7.05
C GLY A 101 -0.29 -8.88 -8.46
N LEU A 102 0.82 -8.15 -8.64
CA LEU A 102 1.23 -7.65 -9.96
C LEU A 102 1.49 -8.78 -10.96
N THR A 103 2.19 -9.83 -10.52
CA THR A 103 2.48 -11.02 -11.36
C THR A 103 1.19 -11.72 -11.77
N ARG A 104 0.24 -11.86 -10.85
CA ARG A 104 -1.08 -12.44 -11.14
C ARG A 104 -1.85 -11.59 -12.17
N LEU A 105 -1.95 -10.28 -11.95
CA LEU A 105 -2.65 -9.38 -12.87
C LEU A 105 -2.04 -9.43 -14.28
N ASP A 106 -0.72 -9.48 -14.35
CA ASP A 106 0.01 -9.55 -15.61
C ASP A 106 -0.26 -10.85 -16.38
N ARG A 107 -0.42 -11.97 -15.67
CA ARG A 107 -0.80 -13.26 -16.26
C ARG A 107 -2.27 -13.28 -16.71
N GLU A 108 -3.18 -12.72 -15.90
CA GLU A 108 -4.62 -12.77 -16.18
C GLU A 108 -5.04 -11.81 -17.30
N TRP A 109 -4.35 -10.69 -17.48
CA TRP A 109 -4.67 -9.69 -18.50
C TRP A 109 -3.90 -9.92 -19.80
N GLU A 110 -3.77 -11.17 -20.22
CA GLU A 110 -3.06 -11.52 -21.44
C GLU A 110 -3.74 -10.92 -22.69
N GLU A 111 -3.35 -9.70 -23.05
CA GLU A 111 -3.70 -9.07 -24.32
C GLU A 111 -2.76 -9.55 -25.41
N ARG A 112 -3.36 -10.08 -26.50
CA ARG A 112 -2.62 -10.29 -27.74
C ARG A 112 -2.22 -8.91 -28.28
N ARG A 113 -0.93 -8.59 -28.20
CA ARG A 113 -0.20 -7.41 -28.74
C ARG A 113 -0.06 -6.21 -27.78
N LEU A 114 0.96 -6.28 -26.91
CA LEU A 114 1.42 -5.19 -26.02
C LEU A 114 1.80 -3.91 -26.78
N PHE A 115 2.32 -4.07 -28.00
CA PHE A 115 2.54 -2.99 -28.95
C PHE A 115 1.83 -3.35 -30.25
N SER A 116 0.51 -3.26 -30.25
CA SER A 116 -0.17 -3.05 -31.52
C SER A 116 0.38 -1.74 -32.07
N ARG A 117 1.21 -1.83 -33.12
CA ARG A 117 1.75 -0.67 -33.86
C ARG A 117 0.59 0.30 -34.02
N ARG A 118 0.62 1.42 -33.30
CA ARG A 118 -0.48 2.38 -33.31
C ARG A 118 -0.80 2.64 -34.77
N ASP A 119 -2.01 2.29 -35.20
CA ASP A 119 -2.45 2.59 -36.54
C ASP A 119 -2.17 4.08 -36.76
N ALA A 120 -1.52 4.42 -37.87
CA ALA A 120 -0.91 5.72 -38.13
C ALA A 120 -1.92 6.88 -38.26
N SER A 121 -3.09 6.79 -37.61
CA SER A 121 -4.12 7.81 -37.57
C SER A 121 -3.68 9.00 -36.70
N ALA A 122 -3.04 9.94 -37.39
CA ALA A 122 -3.11 11.41 -37.26
C ALA A 122 -2.78 12.14 -35.93
N SER A 123 -2.60 11.50 -34.77
CA SER A 123 -2.17 12.22 -33.55
C SER A 123 -1.47 11.33 -32.52
N ALA A 124 -0.61 10.42 -32.98
CA ALA A 124 0.22 9.65 -32.05
C ALA A 124 1.36 10.56 -31.55
N THR A 125 1.36 10.89 -30.26
CA THR A 125 2.51 11.52 -29.61
C THR A 125 3.74 10.64 -29.83
N ARG A 126 4.74 11.17 -30.53
CA ARG A 126 6.01 10.47 -30.80
C ARG A 126 6.77 10.36 -29.48
N LEU A 127 7.01 9.12 -29.04
CA LEU A 127 7.83 8.86 -27.86
C LEU A 127 9.30 9.08 -28.23
N VAL A 128 10.05 9.73 -27.35
CA VAL A 128 11.48 9.98 -27.56
C VAL A 128 12.26 8.67 -27.47
N CYS A 129 11.89 7.81 -26.52
CA CYS A 129 12.55 6.56 -26.19
C CYS A 129 11.68 5.34 -26.54
N GLU A 130 10.94 5.39 -27.66
CA GLU A 130 10.01 4.32 -28.06
C GLU A 130 10.65 2.93 -28.09
N GLY A 131 11.80 2.81 -28.78
CA GLY A 131 12.51 1.52 -28.91
C GLY A 131 12.97 0.98 -27.55
N LEU A 132 13.54 1.83 -26.71
CA LEU A 132 13.97 1.43 -25.36
C LEU A 132 12.79 0.95 -24.51
N LEU A 133 11.67 1.67 -24.51
CA LEU A 133 10.48 1.25 -23.75
C LEU A 133 9.86 -0.03 -24.31
N ALA A 134 9.93 -0.24 -25.64
CA ALA A 134 9.51 -1.49 -26.26
C ALA A 134 10.36 -2.67 -25.76
N ASP A 135 11.68 -2.54 -25.80
CA ASP A 135 12.62 -3.58 -25.32
C ASP A 135 12.40 -3.89 -23.83
N LEU A 136 12.23 -2.85 -22.99
CA LEU A 136 12.00 -3.01 -21.55
C LEU A 136 10.65 -3.70 -21.22
N VAL A 137 9.60 -3.38 -21.99
CA VAL A 137 8.27 -4.00 -21.83
C VAL A 137 8.28 -5.44 -22.38
N ALA A 138 8.97 -5.70 -23.49
CA ALA A 138 9.15 -7.05 -24.02
C ALA A 138 9.94 -7.94 -23.05
N GLY A 139 10.80 -7.34 -22.22
CA GLY A 139 11.73 -8.05 -21.35
C GLY A 139 13.05 -8.40 -22.04
N ASP A 140 13.26 -7.92 -23.28
CA ASP A 140 14.49 -8.10 -24.05
C ASP A 140 15.67 -7.32 -23.44
N ARG A 141 15.36 -6.29 -22.65
CA ARG A 141 16.33 -5.52 -21.87
C ARG A 141 15.84 -5.35 -20.44
N THR A 142 16.76 -5.43 -19.47
CA THR A 142 16.45 -5.13 -18.07
C THR A 142 16.86 -3.69 -17.72
N LEU A 143 16.23 -3.08 -16.71
CA LEU A 143 16.62 -1.72 -16.29
C LEU A 143 18.06 -1.63 -15.77
N SER A 144 18.64 -2.73 -15.29
CA SER A 144 20.04 -2.77 -14.86
C SER A 144 21.04 -2.60 -16.00
N ASP A 145 20.65 -2.92 -17.24
CA ASP A 145 21.51 -2.83 -18.42
C ASP A 145 21.40 -1.48 -19.15
N VAL A 146 20.43 -0.64 -18.77
CA VAL A 146 20.18 0.64 -19.42
C VAL A 146 21.05 1.74 -18.83
N HIS A 147 21.67 2.54 -19.68
CA HIS A 147 22.41 3.70 -19.23
C HIS A 147 21.49 4.71 -18.52
N LYS A 148 21.96 5.28 -17.40
CA LYS A 148 21.13 6.14 -16.52
C LYS A 148 20.58 7.38 -17.24
N THR A 149 21.32 7.93 -18.21
CA THR A 149 20.84 9.03 -19.06
C THR A 149 19.62 8.63 -19.88
N ASP A 150 19.61 7.41 -20.43
CA ASP A 150 18.48 6.92 -21.23
C ASP A 150 17.27 6.63 -20.35
N VAL A 151 17.49 6.09 -19.14
CA VAL A 151 16.42 5.94 -18.13
C VAL A 151 15.80 7.29 -17.80
N ALA A 152 16.61 8.33 -17.59
CA ALA A 152 16.13 9.67 -17.30
C ALA A 152 15.32 10.26 -18.47
N MET A 153 15.77 10.09 -19.72
CA MET A 153 15.03 10.53 -20.90
C MET A 153 13.69 9.79 -21.06
N ALA A 154 13.65 8.48 -20.79
CA ALA A 154 12.44 7.66 -20.92
C ALA A 154 11.37 7.96 -19.86
N GLN A 155 11.70 8.66 -18.76
CA GLN A 155 10.73 8.99 -17.71
C GLN A 155 9.53 9.79 -18.25
N GLY A 156 9.77 10.72 -19.19
CA GLY A 156 8.72 11.55 -19.81
C GLY A 156 7.66 10.69 -20.50
N ASP A 157 8.11 9.68 -21.22
CA ASP A 157 7.29 8.85 -22.10
C ASP A 157 6.36 7.87 -21.34
N LEU A 158 6.63 7.57 -20.07
CA LEU A 158 5.82 6.66 -19.24
C LEU A 158 4.33 7.03 -19.21
N VAL A 159 3.98 8.33 -19.28
CA VAL A 159 2.58 8.78 -19.23
C VAL A 159 1.76 8.30 -20.43
N HIS A 160 2.44 8.05 -21.56
CA HIS A 160 1.82 7.63 -22.82
C HIS A 160 1.67 6.12 -22.95
N LEU A 161 2.24 5.35 -22.02
CA LEU A 161 2.11 3.90 -21.98
C LEU A 161 0.71 3.48 -21.53
N THR A 162 0.19 2.39 -22.09
CA THR A 162 -1.06 1.78 -21.62
C THR A 162 -0.88 1.22 -20.21
N MET A 163 -1.99 1.00 -19.49
CA MET A 163 -1.93 0.35 -18.16
C MET A 163 -1.28 -1.04 -18.25
N ARG A 164 -1.54 -1.77 -19.34
CA ARG A 164 -0.95 -3.08 -19.61
C ARG A 164 0.58 -3.02 -19.77
N GLN A 165 1.08 -2.05 -20.54
CA GLN A 165 2.51 -1.84 -20.74
C GLN A 165 3.21 -1.45 -19.43
N LEU A 166 2.60 -0.56 -18.64
CA LEU A 166 3.12 -0.19 -17.31
C LEU A 166 3.18 -1.41 -16.37
N LEU A 167 2.14 -2.25 -16.38
CA LEU A 167 2.10 -3.47 -15.58
C LEU A 167 3.21 -4.44 -15.97
N ARG A 168 3.36 -4.74 -17.27
CA ARG A 168 4.40 -5.64 -17.77
C ARG A 168 5.80 -5.11 -17.48
N LEU A 169 6.04 -3.81 -17.73
CA LEU A 169 7.29 -3.14 -17.40
C LEU A 169 7.62 -3.26 -15.91
N ARG A 170 6.62 -3.13 -15.04
CA ARG A 170 6.81 -3.28 -13.59
C ARG A 170 7.11 -4.73 -13.21
N VAL A 171 6.38 -5.70 -13.77
CA VAL A 171 6.59 -7.14 -13.53
C VAL A 171 8.01 -7.58 -13.91
N ASN A 172 8.50 -7.16 -15.08
CA ASN A 172 9.86 -7.45 -15.54
C ASN A 172 10.95 -6.91 -14.59
N ASN A 173 10.62 -5.94 -13.73
CA ASN A 173 11.55 -5.27 -12.83
C ASN A 173 11.16 -5.42 -11.35
N LEU A 174 10.39 -6.45 -10.96
CA LEU A 174 9.96 -6.66 -9.56
C LEU A 174 11.10 -7.00 -8.59
N HIS A 175 12.13 -7.68 -9.10
CA HIS A 175 13.28 -8.10 -8.31
C HIS A 175 14.43 -7.08 -8.36
N PHE A 176 14.30 -6.06 -9.20
CA PHE A 176 15.32 -5.03 -9.32
C PHE A 176 15.18 -4.01 -8.18
N ALA A 177 16.16 -4.03 -7.28
CA ALA A 177 16.28 -3.12 -6.15
C ALA A 177 17.58 -2.30 -6.31
N PRO A 178 17.56 -1.19 -7.08
CA PRO A 178 18.73 -0.35 -7.20
C PRO A 178 19.20 0.13 -5.83
N GLN A 179 20.50 0.03 -5.57
CA GLN A 179 21.15 0.49 -4.34
C GLN A 179 22.08 1.66 -4.66
N GLY A 180 22.26 2.60 -3.73
CA GLY A 180 23.17 3.73 -3.91
C GLY A 180 22.54 4.97 -4.55
N ASP A 181 23.09 6.13 -4.21
CA ASP A 181 22.58 7.44 -4.62
C ASP A 181 22.79 7.69 -6.12
N GLU A 182 23.77 7.02 -6.72
CA GLU A 182 24.05 7.06 -8.15
C GLU A 182 22.89 6.51 -9.01
N ASN A 183 21.91 5.84 -8.41
CA ASN A 183 20.74 5.29 -9.09
C ASN A 183 19.49 6.18 -8.97
N ALA A 184 19.66 7.46 -8.62
CA ALA A 184 18.56 8.42 -8.49
C ALA A 184 17.61 8.46 -9.72
N ALA A 185 18.15 8.40 -10.94
CA ALA A 185 17.34 8.36 -12.17
C ALA A 185 16.46 7.11 -12.27
N VAL A 186 16.99 5.95 -11.87
CA VAL A 186 16.27 4.67 -11.85
C VAL A 186 15.19 4.67 -10.77
N HIS A 187 15.51 5.18 -9.57
CA HIS A 187 14.52 5.34 -8.51
C HIS A 187 13.35 6.24 -8.93
N ALA A 188 13.65 7.39 -9.55
CA ALA A 188 12.64 8.30 -10.06
C ALA A 188 11.79 7.67 -11.20
N PHE A 189 12.40 6.85 -12.05
CA PHE A 189 11.69 6.11 -13.09
C PHE A 189 10.71 5.10 -12.49
N LEU A 190 11.18 4.23 -11.58
CA LEU A 190 10.34 3.23 -10.91
C LEU A 190 9.23 3.88 -10.07
N PHE A 191 9.53 4.99 -9.38
CA PHE A 191 8.53 5.74 -8.63
C PHE A 191 7.43 6.31 -9.53
N LYS A 192 7.80 6.89 -10.68
CA LYS A 192 6.83 7.42 -11.65
C LYS A 192 6.01 6.29 -12.29
N LEU A 193 6.66 5.17 -12.61
CA LEU A 193 6.03 3.95 -13.11
C LEU A 193 4.94 3.45 -12.14
N ASP A 194 5.29 3.27 -10.87
CA ASP A 194 4.37 2.84 -9.82
C ASP A 194 3.20 3.83 -9.67
N HIS A 195 3.49 5.14 -9.65
CA HIS A 195 2.45 6.17 -9.55
C HIS A 195 1.43 6.11 -10.69
N LEU A 196 1.90 5.95 -11.93
CA LEU A 196 1.04 5.84 -13.10
C LEU A 196 0.28 4.52 -13.13
N LEU A 197 0.95 3.41 -12.82
CA LEU A 197 0.35 2.08 -12.81
C LEU A 197 -0.79 2.00 -11.80
N PHE A 198 -0.51 2.27 -10.53
CA PHE A 198 -1.53 2.16 -9.48
C PHE A 198 -2.61 3.24 -9.63
N GLY A 199 -2.28 4.44 -10.11
CA GLY A 199 -3.27 5.45 -10.46
C GLY A 199 -4.26 4.96 -11.54
N LYS A 200 -3.75 4.34 -12.61
CA LYS A 200 -4.59 3.76 -13.68
C LYS A 200 -5.38 2.54 -13.21
N LEU A 201 -4.82 1.70 -12.33
CA LEU A 201 -5.56 0.58 -11.72
C LEU A 201 -6.74 1.07 -10.89
N GLY A 202 -6.52 2.07 -10.02
CA GLY A 202 -7.60 2.70 -9.25
C GLY A 202 -8.65 3.37 -10.15
N GLN A 203 -8.21 4.07 -11.20
CA GLN A 203 -9.12 4.69 -12.17
C GLN A 203 -9.95 3.65 -12.93
N LYS A 204 -9.35 2.53 -13.37
CA LYS A 204 -10.08 1.46 -14.06
C LYS A 204 -11.16 0.85 -13.17
N ALA A 205 -10.85 0.64 -11.91
CA ALA A 205 -11.76 0.00 -10.98
C ALA A 205 -12.90 0.91 -10.52
N ALA A 206 -12.62 2.19 -10.23
CA ALA A 206 -13.60 3.06 -9.56
C ALA A 206 -13.82 4.42 -10.23
N GLY A 207 -13.10 4.74 -11.29
CA GLY A 207 -13.09 6.08 -11.90
C GLY A 207 -14.46 6.57 -12.36
N ASP A 208 -15.22 5.69 -13.02
CA ASP A 208 -16.56 6.03 -13.52
C ASP A 208 -17.61 6.08 -12.38
N LEU A 209 -17.42 5.27 -11.34
CA LEU A 209 -18.31 5.22 -10.18
C LEU A 209 -18.09 6.40 -9.22
N LEU A 210 -16.85 6.86 -9.11
CA LEU A 210 -16.38 7.83 -8.14
C LEU A 210 -15.51 8.89 -8.85
N PRO A 211 -16.10 9.74 -9.72
CA PRO A 211 -15.35 10.68 -10.55
C PRO A 211 -14.64 11.80 -9.76
N HIS A 212 -14.98 11.98 -8.48
CA HIS A 212 -14.42 13.01 -7.62
C HIS A 212 -13.15 12.59 -6.87
N LEU A 213 -12.67 11.35 -7.06
CA LEU A 213 -11.46 10.88 -6.40
C LEU A 213 -10.23 11.60 -6.95
N ASN A 214 -9.41 12.15 -6.05
CA ASN A 214 -8.13 12.72 -6.44
C ASN A 214 -7.11 11.62 -6.82
N GLN A 215 -6.06 12.01 -7.54
CA GLN A 215 -5.01 11.09 -8.02
C GLN A 215 -4.31 10.31 -6.89
N LYS A 216 -4.16 10.91 -5.71
CA LYS A 216 -3.54 10.24 -4.55
C LYS A 216 -4.43 9.11 -4.03
N THR A 217 -5.73 9.33 -3.98
CA THR A 217 -6.72 8.32 -3.59
C THR A 217 -6.80 7.21 -4.62
N LEU A 218 -6.77 7.54 -5.92
CA LEU A 218 -6.74 6.55 -7.00
C LEU A 218 -5.48 5.69 -6.94
N PHE A 219 -4.31 6.31 -6.75
CA PHE A 219 -3.05 5.60 -6.54
C PHE A 219 -3.15 4.63 -5.36
N ARG A 220 -3.61 5.11 -4.20
CA ARG A 220 -3.72 4.27 -3.01
C ARG A 220 -4.69 3.11 -3.23
N LEU A 221 -5.84 3.41 -3.84
CA LEU A 221 -6.81 2.39 -4.22
C LEU A 221 -6.15 1.33 -5.09
N GLY A 222 -5.45 1.70 -6.16
CA GLY A 222 -4.76 0.74 -7.03
C GLY A 222 -3.78 -0.18 -6.30
N VAL A 223 -3.06 0.34 -5.31
CA VAL A 223 -2.20 -0.49 -4.44
C VAL A 223 -3.04 -1.50 -3.65
N ASP A 224 -4.08 -1.03 -2.96
CA ASP A 224 -4.95 -1.89 -2.14
C ASP A 224 -5.67 -2.95 -3.01
N LEU A 225 -6.09 -2.60 -4.23
CA LEU A 225 -6.68 -3.53 -5.19
C LEU A 225 -5.70 -4.62 -5.63
N THR A 226 -4.44 -4.25 -5.81
CA THR A 226 -3.39 -5.20 -6.21
C THR A 226 -3.11 -6.20 -5.09
N LEU A 227 -3.06 -5.73 -3.84
CA LEU A 227 -2.92 -6.60 -2.67
C LEU A 227 -4.11 -7.57 -2.53
N VAL A 228 -5.34 -7.07 -2.68
CA VAL A 228 -6.55 -7.92 -2.66
C VAL A 228 -6.54 -8.92 -3.82
N SER A 229 -6.07 -8.51 -4.99
CA SER A 229 -5.91 -9.40 -6.13
C SER A 229 -4.91 -10.52 -5.85
N ALA A 230 -3.84 -10.27 -5.10
CA ALA A 230 -2.92 -11.34 -4.69
C ALA A 230 -3.60 -12.36 -3.78
N VAL A 231 -4.43 -11.89 -2.85
CA VAL A 231 -5.08 -12.70 -1.82
C VAL A 231 -6.28 -13.49 -2.34
N ALA A 232 -7.08 -12.91 -3.24
CA ALA A 232 -8.38 -13.43 -3.63
C ALA A 232 -8.40 -14.92 -4.05
N PRO A 233 -7.44 -15.43 -4.85
CA PRO A 233 -7.43 -16.84 -5.25
C PRO A 233 -7.22 -17.83 -4.10
N SER A 234 -6.70 -17.37 -2.96
CA SER A 234 -6.41 -18.22 -1.81
C SER A 234 -7.62 -18.40 -0.88
N LEU A 235 -8.73 -17.68 -1.14
CA LEU A 235 -9.94 -17.74 -0.32
C LEU A 235 -11.05 -18.51 -1.04
N ALA A 236 -11.69 -19.42 -0.32
CA ALA A 236 -12.92 -20.05 -0.78
C ALA A 236 -14.12 -19.19 -0.36
N GLY A 237 -15.02 -18.84 -1.28
CA GLY A 237 -16.25 -18.11 -0.96
C GLY A 237 -16.67 -17.11 -2.03
N PRO A 238 -17.24 -15.95 -1.65
CA PRO A 238 -17.68 -14.93 -2.61
C PRO A 238 -16.52 -14.39 -3.46
N SER A 239 -16.81 -13.94 -4.69
CA SER A 239 -15.80 -13.29 -5.55
C SER A 239 -15.64 -11.79 -5.26
N TRP A 240 -16.63 -11.19 -4.61
CA TRP A 240 -16.71 -9.76 -4.36
C TRP A 240 -16.03 -9.34 -3.06
N TRP A 241 -15.48 -8.13 -3.06
CA TRP A 241 -14.80 -7.51 -1.92
C TRP A 241 -15.38 -6.13 -1.65
N VAL A 242 -15.58 -5.80 -0.38
CA VAL A 242 -16.02 -4.47 0.02
C VAL A 242 -14.83 -3.51 0.11
N PHE A 243 -14.98 -2.35 -0.49
CA PHE A 243 -14.02 -1.26 -0.43
C PHE A 243 -14.71 0.03 -0.01
N TRP A 244 -13.91 0.93 0.56
CA TRP A 244 -14.32 2.29 0.87
C TRP A 244 -13.42 3.25 0.10
N ALA A 245 -13.98 4.37 -0.35
CA ALA A 245 -13.22 5.42 -1.01
C ALA A 245 -13.75 6.78 -0.60
N GLY A 246 -12.87 7.77 -0.52
CA GLY A 246 -13.18 9.09 0.03
C GLY A 246 -12.89 9.19 1.52
N HIS A 247 -13.36 10.28 2.13
CA HIS A 247 -13.02 10.65 3.50
C HIS A 247 -14.24 11.16 4.26
N GLY A 248 -14.28 10.87 5.57
CA GLY A 248 -15.30 11.39 6.46
C GLY A 248 -16.72 11.04 5.96
N PRO A 249 -17.66 12.01 5.96
CA PRO A 249 -19.04 11.76 5.55
C PRO A 249 -19.20 11.48 4.05
N GLU A 250 -18.20 11.80 3.24
CA GLU A 250 -18.20 11.54 1.79
C GLU A 250 -17.63 10.16 1.44
N ALA A 251 -17.19 9.39 2.44
CA ALA A 251 -16.72 8.04 2.22
C ALA A 251 -17.84 7.18 1.62
N ARG A 252 -17.61 6.68 0.41
CA ARG A 252 -18.56 5.81 -0.30
C ARG A 252 -18.04 4.39 -0.28
N ARG A 253 -18.96 3.47 0.04
CA ARG A 253 -18.75 2.03 -0.08
C ARG A 253 -19.02 1.60 -1.52
N PHE A 254 -18.18 0.72 -2.02
CA PHE A 254 -18.39 0.03 -3.28
C PHE A 254 -17.89 -1.42 -3.17
N PHE A 255 -18.24 -2.24 -4.15
CA PHE A 255 -17.89 -3.65 -4.20
C PHE A 255 -17.09 -3.91 -5.46
N LEU A 256 -16.03 -4.69 -5.38
CA LEU A 256 -15.15 -5.01 -6.50
C LEU A 256 -14.98 -6.52 -6.63
N GLU A 257 -15.00 -7.00 -7.86
CA GLU A 257 -14.57 -8.35 -8.21
C GLU A 257 -13.12 -8.33 -8.77
N PRO A 258 -12.11 -8.87 -8.05
CA PRO A 258 -10.70 -8.74 -8.42
C PRO A 258 -10.27 -9.47 -9.70
N SER A 259 -11.02 -10.47 -10.17
CA SER A 259 -10.72 -11.16 -11.43
C SER A 259 -11.05 -10.31 -12.65
N THR A 260 -12.17 -9.58 -12.60
CA THR A 260 -12.67 -8.77 -13.71
C THR A 260 -12.28 -7.29 -13.58
N PHE A 261 -11.87 -6.85 -12.38
CA PHE A 261 -11.69 -5.44 -12.03
C PHE A 261 -12.98 -4.61 -12.21
N CYS A 262 -14.13 -5.26 -12.16
CA CYS A 262 -15.43 -4.61 -12.22
C CYS A 262 -15.87 -4.19 -10.81
N ALA A 263 -16.34 -2.97 -10.70
CA ALA A 263 -16.91 -2.45 -9.46
C ALA A 263 -18.40 -2.11 -9.59
N THR A 264 -19.09 -2.11 -8.46
CA THR A 264 -20.50 -1.70 -8.36
C THR A 264 -20.76 -0.99 -7.03
N LEU A 265 -21.76 -0.11 -7.00
CA LEU A 265 -22.24 0.53 -5.76
C LEU A 265 -23.30 -0.32 -5.04
N SER A 266 -23.90 -1.28 -5.74
CA SER A 266 -24.94 -2.15 -5.20
C SER A 266 -24.33 -3.43 -4.65
N PHE A 267 -24.86 -3.90 -3.51
CA PHE A 267 -24.42 -5.19 -2.96
C PHE A 267 -24.72 -6.30 -3.98
N PRO A 268 -23.76 -7.17 -4.31
CA PRO A 268 -23.93 -8.21 -5.32
C PRO A 268 -25.06 -9.17 -4.88
N SER A 269 -26.07 -9.29 -5.74
CA SER A 269 -27.31 -9.99 -5.42
C SER A 269 -27.17 -11.52 -5.53
N ALA A 270 -28.01 -12.26 -4.79
CA ALA A 270 -27.97 -13.73 -4.69
C ALA A 270 -28.24 -14.52 -5.99
N ARG A 271 -28.42 -13.85 -7.13
CA ARG A 271 -28.58 -14.52 -8.43
C ARG A 271 -27.26 -15.10 -8.95
N GLU A 272 -26.13 -14.66 -8.41
CA GLU A 272 -24.81 -15.23 -8.66
C GLU A 272 -24.56 -16.40 -7.70
N SER A 273 -24.02 -17.51 -8.20
CA SER A 273 -23.72 -18.73 -7.44
C SER A 273 -22.73 -18.55 -6.28
N SER A 274 -22.09 -17.38 -6.20
CA SER A 274 -21.13 -16.97 -5.16
C SER A 274 -21.61 -15.70 -4.45
N CYS A 275 -22.81 -15.76 -3.85
CA CYS A 275 -23.41 -14.60 -3.20
C CYS A 275 -22.64 -14.17 -1.94
N GLY A 276 -22.48 -12.86 -1.77
CA GLY A 276 -21.80 -12.26 -0.63
C GLY A 276 -20.56 -11.47 -1.02
N VAL A 277 -19.86 -10.96 0.00
CA VAL A 277 -18.65 -10.14 -0.15
C VAL A 277 -17.65 -10.47 0.96
N PHE A 278 -16.37 -10.26 0.69
CA PHE A 278 -15.33 -10.26 1.72
C PHE A 278 -15.11 -8.86 2.29
N GLU A 279 -14.97 -8.78 3.61
CA GLU A 279 -14.57 -7.58 4.35
C GLU A 279 -13.22 -7.80 5.04
N ILE A 280 -12.30 -6.84 4.86
CA ILE A 280 -10.98 -6.84 5.50
C ILE A 280 -11.01 -5.92 6.71
N THR A 281 -10.59 -6.46 7.85
CA THR A 281 -10.13 -5.69 9.01
C THR A 281 -8.60 -5.71 9.04
N ASP A 282 -7.98 -4.55 8.87
CA ASP A 282 -6.53 -4.42 8.79
C ASP A 282 -5.94 -4.07 10.15
N SER A 283 -5.01 -4.92 10.59
CA SER A 283 -4.20 -4.75 11.81
C SER A 283 -2.71 -4.69 11.50
N SER A 284 -2.35 -4.46 10.23
CA SER A 284 -0.98 -4.46 9.71
C SER A 284 -0.14 -3.40 10.39
N LYS A 285 1.14 -3.72 10.59
CA LYS A 285 2.08 -2.87 11.34
C LYS A 285 3.33 -2.62 10.56
N VAL A 286 3.96 -1.50 10.87
CA VAL A 286 5.24 -1.15 10.28
C VAL A 286 6.33 -1.96 10.96
N CYS A 287 7.21 -2.56 10.16
CA CYS A 287 8.26 -3.42 10.65
C CYS A 287 9.33 -2.61 11.37
N HIS A 288 9.44 -2.79 12.70
CA HIS A 288 10.44 -2.13 13.53
C HIS A 288 11.88 -2.45 13.10
N HIS A 289 12.16 -3.69 12.68
CA HIS A 289 13.49 -4.11 12.23
C HIS A 289 13.93 -3.38 10.96
N SER A 290 12.98 -2.95 10.16
CA SER A 290 13.24 -2.32 8.88
C SER A 290 13.39 -0.80 8.92
N ARG A 291 13.47 -0.22 10.13
CA ARG A 291 13.48 1.24 10.36
C ARG A 291 12.27 1.93 9.73
N GLY A 292 11.14 1.23 9.68
CA GLY A 292 9.88 1.74 9.14
C GLY A 292 9.75 1.74 7.62
N ARG A 293 10.67 1.10 6.89
CA ARG A 293 10.60 1.02 5.43
C ARG A 293 9.58 -0.01 4.92
N HIS A 294 9.37 -1.10 5.66
CA HIS A 294 8.48 -2.18 5.26
C HIS A 294 7.27 -2.28 6.19
N ARG A 295 6.15 -2.73 5.64
CA ARG A 295 4.91 -3.02 6.37
C ARG A 295 4.66 -4.53 6.37
N ILE A 296 4.31 -5.06 7.54
CA ILE A 296 3.94 -6.46 7.75
C ILE A 296 2.41 -6.51 7.79
N LEU A 297 1.84 -7.28 6.88
CA LEU A 297 0.41 -7.48 6.75
C LEU A 297 -0.12 -8.35 7.90
N ASP A 298 -1.27 -7.94 8.42
CA ASP A 298 -2.04 -8.62 9.45
C ASP A 298 -3.54 -8.35 9.17
N TRP A 299 -4.12 -9.13 8.26
CA TRP A 299 -5.46 -8.95 7.73
C TRP A 299 -6.40 -10.03 8.23
N LYS A 300 -7.50 -9.62 8.86
CA LYS A 300 -8.61 -10.52 9.21
C LYS A 300 -9.71 -10.34 8.18
N ILE A 301 -10.11 -11.42 7.55
CA ILE A 301 -11.05 -11.41 6.43
C ILE A 301 -12.30 -12.15 6.86
N ALA A 302 -13.46 -11.53 6.65
CA ALA A 302 -14.76 -12.12 6.94
C ALA A 302 -15.64 -12.15 5.67
N ALA A 303 -16.33 -13.25 5.44
CA ALA A 303 -17.35 -13.36 4.40
C ALA A 303 -18.71 -12.92 4.94
N HIS A 304 -19.41 -12.10 4.17
CA HIS A 304 -20.72 -11.55 4.49
C HIS A 304 -21.70 -11.90 3.38
N THR A 305 -22.76 -12.62 3.70
CA THR A 305 -23.84 -12.96 2.74
C THR A 305 -24.95 -11.91 2.70
N ASP A 306 -25.04 -11.06 3.72
CA ASP A 306 -26.03 -9.98 3.83
C ASP A 306 -25.32 -8.64 4.08
N GLN A 307 -25.66 -7.62 3.30
CA GLN A 307 -25.20 -6.24 3.42
C GLN A 307 -25.39 -5.67 4.83
N ARG A 308 -26.44 -6.08 5.55
CA ARG A 308 -26.72 -5.61 6.92
C ARG A 308 -25.67 -6.03 7.94
N THR A 309 -24.93 -7.09 7.64
CA THR A 309 -23.88 -7.64 8.53
C THR A 309 -22.52 -6.97 8.32
N LEU A 310 -22.37 -6.18 7.26
CA LEU A 310 -21.16 -5.40 7.03
C LEU A 310 -20.99 -4.35 8.12
N CYS A 311 -19.76 -4.12 8.56
CA CYS A 311 -19.50 -3.09 9.54
C CYS A 311 -19.91 -1.70 8.99
N GLY A 312 -20.94 -1.09 9.58
CA GLY A 312 -21.39 0.26 9.23
C GLY A 312 -20.44 1.38 9.71
N HIS A 313 -19.44 1.05 10.52
CA HIS A 313 -18.57 1.99 11.23
C HIS A 313 -17.09 1.77 10.91
N LEU A 314 -16.67 2.12 9.70
CA LEU A 314 -15.24 2.26 9.37
C LEU A 314 -14.89 3.66 8.86
N ALA A 315 -15.55 4.69 9.36
CA ALA A 315 -14.98 6.04 9.37
C ALA A 315 -14.11 6.19 10.64
N VAL A 316 -13.01 5.43 10.72
CA VAL A 316 -12.03 5.66 11.79
C VAL A 316 -11.28 6.93 11.39
N ALA A 317 -11.63 8.04 12.05
CA ALA A 317 -10.82 9.26 11.97
C ALA A 317 -9.40 8.92 12.45
N ASP A 318 -8.40 9.25 11.64
CA ASP A 318 -7.00 9.26 12.10
C ASP A 318 -6.90 10.12 13.37
N ARG A 319 -6.03 9.73 14.31
CA ARG A 319 -5.76 10.47 15.57
C ARG A 319 -5.37 11.92 15.32
N ASN A 320 -4.93 12.25 14.11
CA ASN A 320 -4.52 13.58 13.70
C ASN A 320 -5.61 14.36 12.92
N GLY A 321 -6.84 13.86 12.83
CA GLY A 321 -7.94 14.54 12.11
C GLY A 321 -7.78 14.56 10.58
N ASN A 322 -6.69 14.02 10.05
CA ASN A 322 -6.47 13.85 8.62
C ASN A 322 -7.11 12.54 8.17
N ALA A 323 -8.38 12.59 7.79
CA ALA A 323 -9.04 11.45 7.17
C ALA A 323 -8.29 11.09 5.86
N VAL A 324 -7.72 9.89 5.80
CA VAL A 324 -7.08 9.30 4.60
C VAL A 324 -8.03 8.25 4.01
N ALA A 325 -7.94 7.97 2.71
CA ALA A 325 -8.91 7.14 2.00
C ALA A 325 -8.64 5.72 2.47
N LEU A 326 -9.65 5.10 3.06
CA LEU A 326 -9.52 3.79 3.67
C LEU A 326 -9.81 2.76 2.57
N GLY A 327 -8.78 2.17 1.95
CA GLY A 327 -8.97 1.01 1.08
C GLY A 327 -9.49 -0.20 1.85
N ALA A 328 -9.63 -1.35 1.17
CA ALA A 328 -10.05 -2.59 1.84
C ALA A 328 -9.06 -2.90 2.97
N GLY A 329 -9.58 -2.90 4.20
CA GLY A 329 -8.75 -2.94 5.38
C GLY A 329 -8.50 -1.55 5.97
N GLY A 330 -9.56 -0.84 6.34
CA GLY A 330 -9.44 0.43 7.06
C GLY A 330 -8.49 0.26 8.26
N LEU A 331 -7.37 1.00 8.21
CA LEU A 331 -6.20 1.02 9.11
C LEU A 331 -4.97 0.21 8.63
N ALA A 332 -4.09 0.85 7.85
CA ALA A 332 -2.89 1.41 8.46
C ALA A 332 -2.25 2.46 7.56
N ILE A 333 -2.23 3.70 8.07
CA ILE A 333 -1.19 4.66 7.75
C ILE A 333 0.12 4.01 8.25
N GLY A 334 0.96 3.49 7.34
CA GLY A 334 2.39 3.42 7.63
C GLY A 334 2.86 4.84 8.02
N PRO A 335 3.84 5.03 8.92
CA PRO A 335 4.19 6.36 9.37
C PRO A 335 4.47 7.19 8.12
N LYS A 336 3.65 8.22 7.88
CA LYS A 336 4.18 9.38 7.19
C LYS A 336 5.40 9.73 8.03
N VAL A 337 6.59 9.58 7.46
CA VAL A 337 7.75 10.29 7.99
C VAL A 337 7.24 11.73 8.07
N GLU A 338 6.96 12.19 9.28
CA GLU A 338 6.36 13.51 9.47
C GLU A 338 7.22 14.49 8.68
N GLU A 339 6.60 15.46 8.03
CA GLU A 339 7.35 16.52 7.35
C GLU A 339 8.40 17.11 8.29
N LEU A 340 8.13 17.12 9.60
CA LEU A 340 9.07 17.43 10.69
C LEU A 340 10.26 16.46 10.79
N ILE A 341 10.06 15.15 10.69
CA ILE A 341 11.12 14.13 10.72
C ILE A 341 11.94 14.17 9.41
N LEU A 342 11.29 14.44 8.27
CA LEU A 342 11.94 14.61 6.99
C LEU A 342 12.78 15.91 6.98
N ASP A 343 12.23 17.01 7.49
CA ASP A 343 12.93 18.27 7.71
C ASP A 343 14.09 18.11 8.68
N GLN A 344 13.92 17.34 9.75
CA GLN A 344 14.96 17.11 10.74
C GLN A 344 16.07 16.23 10.17
N ALA A 345 15.75 15.22 9.36
CA ALA A 345 16.72 14.44 8.61
C ALA A 345 17.46 15.31 7.57
N LEU A 346 16.76 16.17 6.83
CA LEU A 346 17.35 17.11 5.86
C LEU A 346 18.23 18.17 6.55
N ARG A 347 17.82 18.69 7.72
CA ARG A 347 18.63 19.60 8.56
C ARG A 347 19.87 18.90 9.12
N ASN A 348 19.76 17.63 9.48
CA ASN A 348 20.89 16.83 9.96
C ASN A 348 21.87 16.48 8.82
N MET A 349 21.40 16.28 7.59
CA MET A 349 22.26 16.08 6.42
C MET A 349 22.98 17.35 5.99
N LYS A 350 22.35 18.54 6.11
CA LYS A 350 23.02 19.83 5.85
C LYS A 350 24.19 20.12 6.80
N LYS A 351 24.25 19.50 7.98
CA LYS A 351 25.37 19.68 8.94
C LYS A 351 26.64 18.89 8.60
N ILE A 352 26.58 17.95 7.65
CA ILE A 352 27.74 17.15 7.24
C ILE A 352 28.51 17.86 6.11
N GLY A 353 27.90 18.85 5.44
CA GLY A 353 28.49 19.60 4.33
C GLY A 353 29.47 20.72 4.67
N SER A 354 29.89 20.89 5.94
CA SER A 354 30.83 21.96 6.33
C SER A 354 32.18 21.47 6.87
N CYS A 355 32.45 20.17 6.83
CA CYS A 355 33.73 19.61 7.27
C CYS A 355 34.33 18.66 6.24
N LEU A 356 34.29 19.00 4.95
CA LEU A 356 35.08 18.35 3.89
C LEU A 356 35.34 19.38 2.79
N TRP A 357 36.37 20.19 3.00
CA TRP A 357 37.29 20.62 1.94
C TRP A 357 38.64 20.00 2.26
#